data_AF-A0A938V528-F1
#
_entry.id   AF-A0A938V528-F1
#
_cell.length_a   1.000
_cell.length_b   1.000
_cell.length_c   1.000
_cell.angle_alpha   90.00
_cell.angle_beta   90.00
_cell.angle_gamma   90.00
#
_symmetry.space_group_name_H-M   'P 1'
#
loop_
_entity.id
_entity.type
_entity.pdbx_description
1 polymer ?
#
loop_
_entity_poly.entity_id
_entity_poly.type
_entity_poly.pdbx_seq_one_letter_code
_entity_poly.pdbx_strand_id
1 'polypeptide(L)'
;MTCKRLALAGWAALAAVAIVACSGGGGGGEQDIGERWWLDQEGETAAPVEDVPAVPDETTPSLDGKPQPEEAGEPCIADCVGKECGDDDGCGKPCIVDAGCKSNPPCALGVCDQSGVCGFLQQEGACDDENPCTEGDYCAQGKCKPGPDPLDCSDDNPCTTDSCTPEGGCSSEPNTMPCDDADPCTVGDVCQDGACQPGSPNLCDDKNACTSDSCEVGVGCHNDAVLDGTACDDKNMCTQWDQCVSGKCKAGTPLSCDDGKPCTTDACNPATGCSHVNAPDSTPCDDGDKCTTADYCLGGQCKPSGEKDCNDFSSCTVDSCGVGGKCMHEKLTGDYYCSDNDPCTE
;
A
#
# COMPACT_ATOMS: atom_id res chain seq x y z
N MET A 1 -53.10 8.08 -6.16
CA MET A 1 -54.12 8.92 -5.50
C MET A 1 -53.41 10.07 -4.83
N THR A 2 -53.79 11.28 -5.19
CA THR A 2 -53.25 12.58 -4.76
C THR A 2 -53.64 12.89 -3.31
N CYS A 3 -52.71 13.44 -2.52
CA CYS A 3 -52.89 14.58 -1.60
C CYS A 3 -51.61 14.77 -0.76
N LYS A 4 -50.88 15.89 -0.86
CA LYS A 4 -51.12 17.28 -0.40
C LYS A 4 -50.44 17.51 0.97
N ARG A 5 -49.43 18.39 0.93
CA ARG A 5 -48.66 18.91 2.07
C ARG A 5 -49.56 19.60 3.10
N LEU A 6 -49.30 19.35 4.38
CA LEU A 6 -49.47 20.34 5.44
C LEU A 6 -48.18 20.42 6.25
N ALA A 7 -47.59 21.61 6.26
CA ALA A 7 -46.53 22.00 7.16
C ALA A 7 -47.15 22.44 8.49
N LEU A 8 -46.62 21.97 9.61
CA LEU A 8 -46.61 22.73 10.86
C LEU A 8 -45.29 22.50 11.58
N ALA A 9 -44.72 23.62 11.99
CA ALA A 9 -43.42 23.78 12.58
C ALA A 9 -43.43 23.46 14.08
N GLY A 10 -42.24 23.12 14.57
CA GLY A 10 -41.87 23.10 15.97
C GLY A 10 -42.02 21.72 16.60
N TRP A 11 -40.93 21.22 17.17
CA TRP A 11 -40.81 21.00 18.62
C TRP A 11 -39.35 20.73 18.98
N ALA A 12 -38.96 21.26 20.13
CA ALA A 12 -37.74 20.93 20.82
C ALA A 12 -37.81 19.53 21.44
N ALA A 13 -36.63 18.89 21.51
CA ALA A 13 -36.16 17.95 22.53
C ALA A 13 -37.13 16.89 23.11
N LEU A 14 -36.85 15.61 22.84
CA LEU A 14 -36.26 14.67 23.81
C LEU A 14 -36.29 13.24 23.28
N ALA A 15 -35.24 12.50 23.65
CA ALA A 15 -35.00 11.10 23.35
C ALA A 15 -36.14 10.19 23.82
N ALA A 16 -36.47 9.20 23.00
CA ALA A 16 -37.09 7.96 23.45
C ALA A 16 -36.67 6.82 22.52
N VAL A 17 -35.86 5.92 23.07
CA VAL A 17 -35.60 4.58 22.54
C VAL A 17 -36.92 3.82 22.50
N ALA A 18 -37.35 3.41 21.31
CA ALA A 18 -38.50 2.53 21.13
C ALA A 18 -38.01 1.15 20.69
N ILE A 19 -38.08 0.21 21.64
CA ILE A 19 -38.02 -1.22 21.43
C ILE A 19 -39.28 -1.62 20.64
N VAL A 20 -39.10 -2.20 19.46
CA VAL A 20 -40.16 -2.89 18.72
C VAL A 20 -39.98 -4.38 18.91
N ALA A 21 -40.94 -5.02 19.57
CA ALA A 21 -41.09 -6.47 19.64
C ALA A 21 -42.25 -6.93 18.76
N CYS A 22 -41.90 -7.85 17.85
CA CYS A 22 -42.61 -9.00 17.30
C CYS A 22 -44.07 -8.91 16.81
N SER A 23 -44.26 -9.36 15.56
CA SER A 23 -45.12 -10.50 15.11
C SER A 23 -44.97 -10.59 13.59
N GLY A 24 -44.70 -11.69 12.89
CA GLY A 24 -44.76 -13.12 13.18
C GLY A 24 -45.29 -13.82 11.91
N GLY A 25 -44.58 -14.85 11.43
CA GLY A 25 -45.01 -15.79 10.38
C GLY A 25 -44.14 -15.73 9.12
N GLY A 26 -43.49 -16.80 8.63
CA GLY A 26 -43.51 -18.21 9.01
C GLY A 26 -43.28 -19.06 7.74
N GLY A 27 -42.32 -19.99 7.81
CA GLY A 27 -42.03 -21.02 6.80
C GLY A 27 -40.70 -20.78 6.09
N GLY A 28 -39.68 -21.64 6.13
CA GLY A 28 -39.55 -23.01 6.63
C GLY A 28 -38.38 -23.64 5.84
N GLY A 29 -37.41 -24.22 6.53
CA GLY A 29 -36.21 -24.80 5.90
C GLY A 29 -35.13 -25.11 6.93
N GLU A 30 -35.32 -26.23 7.64
CA GLU A 30 -34.38 -26.91 8.55
C GLU A 30 -32.97 -27.10 7.95
N GLN A 31 -31.93 -26.83 8.76
CA GLN A 31 -30.93 -27.77 9.29
C GLN A 31 -29.87 -26.94 10.06
N ASP A 32 -29.92 -26.90 11.39
CA ASP A 32 -29.20 -27.79 12.34
C ASP A 32 -27.67 -27.58 12.31
N ILE A 33 -26.90 -27.34 13.39
CA ILE A 33 -27.02 -26.99 14.82
C ILE A 33 -25.54 -26.80 15.29
N GLY A 34 -25.30 -26.09 16.40
CA GLY A 34 -24.02 -26.10 17.14
C GLY A 34 -23.53 -24.69 17.46
N GLU A 35 -24.27 -23.94 18.28
CA GLU A 35 -24.10 -23.81 19.74
C GLU A 35 -22.92 -22.94 20.18
N ARG A 36 -23.30 -21.82 20.79
CA ARG A 36 -22.47 -20.82 21.45
C ARG A 36 -22.19 -21.22 22.90
N TRP A 37 -20.95 -20.89 23.27
CA TRP A 37 -20.35 -20.87 24.59
C TRP A 37 -21.21 -20.12 25.62
N TRP A 38 -21.34 -20.70 26.81
CA TRP A 38 -21.79 -20.02 28.03
C TRP A 38 -20.60 -19.81 28.98
N LEU A 39 -20.61 -18.62 29.56
CA LEU A 39 -19.68 -18.07 30.55
C LEU A 39 -19.70 -18.83 31.88
N ASP A 40 -18.52 -18.93 32.50
CA ASP A 40 -18.28 -19.30 33.88
C ASP A 40 -18.83 -18.26 34.88
N GLN A 41 -19.28 -18.72 36.05
CA GLN A 41 -19.16 -17.98 37.32
C GLN A 41 -19.19 -18.92 38.54
N GLU A 42 -18.45 -18.49 39.55
CA GLU A 42 -17.90 -19.20 40.70
C GLU A 42 -18.88 -19.41 41.87
N GLY A 43 -18.48 -20.24 42.85
CA GLY A 43 -19.18 -20.37 44.14
C GLY A 43 -18.49 -21.35 45.12
N GLU A 44 -17.60 -20.82 45.94
CA GLU A 44 -16.91 -21.44 47.10
C GLU A 44 -17.86 -22.00 48.19
N THR A 45 -17.42 -22.99 48.98
CA THR A 45 -17.48 -22.96 50.47
C THR A 45 -16.61 -24.04 51.16
N ALA A 46 -15.75 -23.56 52.07
CA ALA A 46 -15.48 -24.03 53.46
C ALA A 46 -14.81 -25.41 53.77
N ALA A 47 -13.74 -25.32 54.58
CA ALA A 47 -12.97 -26.36 55.28
C ALA A 47 -13.65 -26.83 56.62
N PRO A 48 -13.01 -27.56 57.58
CA PRO A 48 -11.84 -28.49 57.60
C PRO A 48 -12.14 -29.84 58.35
N VAL A 49 -11.07 -30.55 58.76
CA VAL A 49 -10.84 -31.53 59.87
C VAL A 49 -10.81 -33.08 59.68
N GLU A 50 -9.62 -33.62 60.03
CA GLU A 50 -9.21 -34.88 60.73
C GLU A 50 -8.91 -36.21 59.99
N ASP A 51 -7.78 -36.77 60.43
CA ASP A 51 -7.36 -38.18 60.60
C ASP A 51 -6.71 -39.04 59.49
N VAL A 52 -5.53 -39.56 59.86
CA VAL A 52 -4.67 -40.58 59.23
C VAL A 52 -5.06 -41.96 59.83
N PRO A 53 -5.01 -43.09 59.09
CA PRO A 53 -3.81 -43.94 59.18
C PRO A 53 -3.39 -44.66 57.89
N ALA A 54 -2.08 -44.88 57.81
CA ALA A 54 -1.38 -45.77 56.89
C ALA A 54 -1.45 -47.24 57.35
N VAL A 55 -1.38 -48.21 56.40
CA VAL A 55 -0.62 -49.49 56.44
C VAL A 55 -0.96 -50.35 55.19
N PRO A 56 -0.18 -51.41 54.82
CA PRO A 56 1.12 -51.83 55.35
C PRO A 56 2.20 -52.16 54.29
N ASP A 57 3.43 -52.15 54.79
CA ASP A 57 4.63 -52.83 54.32
C ASP A 57 4.76 -54.16 55.09
N GLU A 58 5.17 -55.24 54.41
CA GLU A 58 5.53 -56.53 55.00
C GLU A 58 6.79 -57.07 54.27
N THR A 59 7.96 -56.66 54.75
CA THR A 59 9.12 -57.45 55.18
C THR A 59 9.34 -58.85 54.58
N THR A 60 10.52 -59.19 54.04
CA THR A 60 11.72 -59.70 54.77
C THR A 60 12.72 -60.29 53.73
N PRO A 61 13.96 -60.75 54.08
CA PRO A 61 15.04 -60.09 54.82
C PRO A 61 16.38 -60.12 54.04
N SER A 62 17.24 -59.13 54.26
CA SER A 62 18.66 -59.14 53.86
C SER A 62 19.52 -59.74 54.99
N LEU A 63 20.28 -60.78 54.68
CA LEU A 63 21.33 -61.33 55.54
C LEU A 63 22.70 -60.98 54.94
N ASP A 64 23.55 -60.39 55.77
CA ASP A 64 24.98 -60.20 55.55
C ASP A 64 25.69 -61.49 55.09
N GLY A 65 26.62 -61.38 54.14
CA GLY A 65 27.61 -62.45 53.96
C GLY A 65 28.38 -62.52 52.65
N LYS A 66 29.50 -61.79 52.60
CA LYS A 66 30.78 -62.09 51.89
C LYS A 66 30.87 -61.90 50.37
N PRO A 67 32.06 -61.44 49.88
CA PRO A 67 32.33 -61.23 48.47
C PRO A 67 32.65 -62.55 47.77
N GLN A 68 32.08 -62.77 46.60
CA GLN A 68 32.48 -63.83 45.66
C GLN A 68 32.23 -63.34 44.22
N PRO A 69 32.95 -63.89 43.25
CA PRO A 69 34.30 -63.53 42.86
C PRO A 69 34.25 -62.68 41.58
N GLU A 70 35.33 -61.95 41.31
CA GLU A 70 35.62 -61.44 39.98
C GLU A 70 35.44 -62.58 38.97
N GLU A 71 34.53 -62.40 38.00
CA GLU A 71 34.53 -63.24 36.82
C GLU A 71 35.90 -63.06 36.18
N ALA A 72 36.66 -64.16 36.15
CA ALA A 72 37.95 -64.24 35.51
C ALA A 72 37.77 -63.84 34.05
N GLY A 73 38.26 -62.66 33.70
CA GLY A 73 38.53 -62.30 32.32
C GLY A 73 39.38 -63.41 31.68
N GLU A 74 39.03 -63.76 30.45
CA GLU A 74 39.83 -64.65 29.63
C GLU A 74 41.31 -64.20 29.64
N PRO A 75 42.28 -65.12 29.73
CA PRO A 75 43.66 -64.74 29.90
C PRO A 75 44.17 -64.00 28.67
N CYS A 76 44.67 -62.78 28.89
CA CYS A 76 45.50 -62.07 27.92
C CYS A 76 46.72 -62.94 27.57
N ILE A 77 47.04 -63.06 26.28
CA ILE A 77 48.26 -63.73 25.81
C ILE A 77 49.49 -62.96 26.33
N ALA A 78 50.52 -63.72 26.68
CA ALA A 78 51.58 -63.48 27.66
C ALA A 78 52.63 -62.37 27.41
N ASP A 79 52.29 -61.18 26.90
CA ASP A 79 53.30 -60.12 26.68
C ASP A 79 52.91 -58.70 27.17
N CYS A 80 52.18 -58.59 28.27
CA CYS A 80 51.92 -57.30 28.93
C CYS A 80 52.23 -57.36 30.43
N VAL A 81 53.50 -57.16 30.80
CA VAL A 81 53.90 -57.04 32.20
C VAL A 81 53.69 -55.60 32.68
N GLY A 82 52.67 -55.38 33.52
CA GLY A 82 52.68 -54.27 34.48
C GLY A 82 51.65 -53.13 34.32
N LYS A 83 50.61 -53.25 33.48
CA LYS A 83 49.45 -52.33 33.54
C LYS A 83 48.13 -53.08 33.44
N GLU A 84 47.18 -52.70 34.27
CA GLU A 84 45.83 -53.26 34.32
C GLU A 84 45.13 -52.99 32.99
N CYS A 85 44.47 -54.02 32.44
CA CYS A 85 43.63 -53.89 31.26
C CYS A 85 42.31 -53.23 31.67
N GLY A 86 42.33 -51.91 31.80
CA GLY A 86 41.12 -51.10 31.78
C GLY A 86 40.70 -50.85 30.33
N ASP A 87 39.40 -50.79 30.11
CA ASP A 87 38.79 -50.37 28.86
C ASP A 87 39.45 -49.07 28.36
N ASP A 88 39.71 -49.02 27.04
CA ASP A 88 40.03 -47.86 26.19
C ASP A 88 41.45 -47.52 25.70
N ASP A 89 42.55 -48.04 26.23
CA ASP A 89 43.87 -47.65 25.69
C ASP A 89 44.48 -48.68 24.73
N GLY A 90 44.57 -48.29 23.46
CA GLY A 90 45.08 -49.07 22.32
C GLY A 90 46.51 -49.61 22.50
N CYS A 91 46.63 -50.76 23.17
CA CYS A 91 47.86 -51.52 23.26
C CYS A 91 47.67 -52.90 22.60
N GLY A 92 48.00 -52.99 21.31
CA GLY A 92 48.59 -54.17 20.65
C GLY A 92 48.01 -55.59 20.86
N LYS A 93 46.69 -55.77 21.04
CA LYS A 93 46.09 -57.11 20.89
C LYS A 93 45.91 -57.42 19.40
N PRO A 94 46.21 -58.65 18.94
CA PRO A 94 45.86 -59.03 17.57
C PRO A 94 44.34 -59.07 17.44
N CYS A 95 43.81 -58.40 16.43
CA CYS A 95 42.39 -58.49 16.09
C CYS A 95 42.06 -59.89 15.57
N ILE A 96 40.81 -60.32 15.74
CA ILE A 96 40.33 -61.64 15.27
C ILE A 96 39.34 -61.49 14.11
N VAL A 97 38.61 -60.37 14.09
CA VAL A 97 37.64 -59.95 13.07
C VAL A 97 37.67 -58.42 12.98
N ASP A 98 37.12 -57.87 11.89
CA ASP A 98 37.07 -56.42 11.63
C ASP A 98 36.44 -55.61 12.77
N ALA A 99 35.44 -56.17 13.46
CA ALA A 99 34.81 -55.55 14.63
C ALA A 99 35.78 -55.31 15.81
N GLY A 100 36.94 -55.96 15.81
CA GLY A 100 38.02 -55.72 16.77
C GLY A 100 38.90 -54.52 16.43
N CYS A 101 38.71 -53.90 15.26
CA CYS A 101 39.45 -52.72 14.81
C CYS A 101 38.54 -51.49 14.85
N LYS A 102 38.93 -50.46 15.63
CA LYS A 102 38.19 -49.19 15.71
C LYS A 102 38.18 -48.51 14.33
N SER A 103 36.99 -48.19 13.81
CA SER A 103 36.79 -47.34 12.63
C SER A 103 36.98 -45.87 13.01
N ASN A 104 38.10 -45.27 12.61
CA ASN A 104 38.46 -43.87 12.83
C ASN A 104 39.59 -43.51 11.86
N PRO A 105 39.52 -42.42 11.06
CA PRO A 105 38.49 -41.35 10.96
C PRO A 105 37.18 -41.78 10.25
N PRO A 106 36.14 -40.91 10.12
CA PRO A 106 34.78 -41.22 9.64
C PRO A 106 34.68 -41.91 8.26
N CYS A 107 35.76 -41.88 7.49
CA CYS A 107 35.86 -42.50 6.15
C CYS A 107 36.88 -43.65 6.09
N ALA A 108 37.15 -44.27 7.24
CA ALA A 108 38.06 -45.39 7.39
C ALA A 108 37.37 -46.54 8.14
N LEU A 109 37.12 -47.64 7.44
CA LEU A 109 36.63 -48.88 8.05
C LEU A 109 37.81 -49.65 8.63
N GLY A 110 37.75 -49.95 9.93
CA GLY A 110 38.73 -50.80 10.59
C GLY A 110 38.61 -52.24 10.06
N VAL A 111 39.71 -52.79 9.57
CA VAL A 111 39.77 -54.17 9.08
C VAL A 111 40.89 -54.94 9.76
N CYS A 112 40.66 -56.21 10.02
CA CYS A 112 41.64 -57.10 10.61
C CYS A 112 42.32 -57.94 9.53
N ASP A 113 43.65 -57.83 9.40
CA ASP A 113 44.39 -58.65 8.45
C ASP A 113 44.62 -60.09 8.97
N GLN A 114 45.12 -60.96 8.09
CA GLN A 114 45.39 -62.37 8.42
C GLN A 114 46.51 -62.56 9.47
N SER A 115 47.26 -61.51 9.79
CA SER A 115 48.31 -61.49 10.80
C SER A 115 47.79 -60.98 12.15
N GLY A 116 46.48 -60.68 12.25
CA GLY A 116 45.86 -60.09 13.43
C GLY A 116 46.18 -58.62 13.61
N VAL A 117 46.60 -57.91 12.56
CA VAL A 117 46.93 -56.48 12.63
C VAL A 117 45.76 -55.66 12.09
N CYS A 118 45.36 -54.61 12.82
CA CYS A 118 44.36 -53.67 12.33
C CYS A 118 44.93 -52.78 11.23
N GLY A 119 44.21 -52.74 10.10
CA GLY A 119 44.41 -51.79 9.00
C GLY A 119 43.13 -50.99 8.74
N PHE A 120 43.20 -50.12 7.73
CA PHE A 120 42.08 -49.29 7.31
C PHE A 120 41.77 -49.52 5.83
N LEU A 121 40.49 -49.73 5.51
CA LEU A 121 39.98 -49.61 4.14
C LEU A 121 39.27 -48.26 3.99
N GLN A 122 39.46 -47.63 2.83
CA GLN A 122 38.70 -46.44 2.48
C GLN A 122 37.24 -46.84 2.28
N GLN A 123 36.36 -46.20 3.04
CA GLN A 123 34.92 -46.36 2.90
C GLN A 123 34.39 -45.24 2.01
N GLU A 124 33.55 -45.58 1.04
CA GLU A 124 32.73 -44.63 0.27
C GLU A 124 31.33 -44.61 0.90
N GLY A 125 30.61 -43.50 0.76
CA GLY A 125 29.26 -43.33 1.31
C GLY A 125 29.12 -42.10 2.19
N ALA A 126 28.07 -42.05 3.00
CA ALA A 126 27.79 -40.94 3.90
C ALA A 126 28.80 -40.88 5.05
N CYS A 127 29.15 -39.67 5.46
CA CYS A 127 29.87 -39.38 6.68
C CYS A 127 29.29 -38.11 7.30
N ASP A 128 29.90 -37.63 8.38
CA ASP A 128 29.61 -36.36 9.03
C ASP A 128 30.95 -35.61 9.10
N ASP A 129 31.01 -34.41 8.54
CA ASP A 129 32.22 -33.58 8.55
C ASP A 129 32.32 -32.67 9.78
N GLU A 130 31.42 -32.86 10.75
CA GLU A 130 31.23 -32.08 11.98
C GLU A 130 30.85 -30.62 11.74
N ASN A 131 30.57 -30.22 10.49
CA ASN A 131 30.06 -28.91 10.16
C ASN A 131 28.52 -28.97 10.05
N PRO A 132 27.78 -28.34 10.98
CA PRO A 132 26.33 -28.34 10.97
C PRO A 132 25.73 -27.59 9.78
N CYS A 133 26.53 -26.90 8.96
CA CYS A 133 26.07 -26.12 7.80
C CYS A 133 26.14 -26.86 6.46
N THR A 134 26.47 -28.14 6.49
CA THR A 134 26.60 -28.97 5.29
C THR A 134 25.65 -30.16 5.39
N GLU A 135 24.94 -30.43 4.30
CA GLU A 135 24.05 -31.57 4.19
C GLU A 135 24.57 -32.56 3.16
N GLY A 136 24.45 -33.86 3.46
CA GLY A 136 24.83 -34.90 2.51
C GLY A 136 26.35 -35.08 2.38
N ASP A 137 27.09 -34.93 3.48
CA ASP A 137 28.53 -35.17 3.51
C ASP A 137 28.86 -36.59 3.08
N TYR A 138 29.99 -36.71 2.38
CA TYR A 138 30.36 -37.95 1.74
C TYR A 138 31.86 -38.23 1.81
N CYS A 139 32.18 -39.49 1.96
CA CYS A 139 33.53 -39.96 1.94
C CYS A 139 34.07 -39.95 0.51
N ALA A 140 35.21 -39.29 0.33
CA ALA A 140 35.99 -39.35 -0.91
C ALA A 140 37.48 -39.40 -0.58
N GLN A 141 38.15 -40.45 -1.06
CA GLN A 141 39.59 -40.67 -0.84
C GLN A 141 39.95 -40.81 0.65
N GLY A 142 39.09 -41.47 1.43
CA GLY A 142 39.29 -41.70 2.87
C GLY A 142 39.16 -40.44 3.74
N LYS A 143 38.61 -39.34 3.22
CA LYS A 143 38.28 -38.13 3.97
C LYS A 143 36.80 -37.82 3.82
N CYS A 144 36.19 -37.35 4.90
CA CYS A 144 34.86 -36.79 4.83
C CYS A 144 34.95 -35.44 4.12
N LYS A 145 34.08 -35.22 3.15
CA LYS A 145 33.96 -33.95 2.43
C LYS A 145 32.56 -33.41 2.63
N PRO A 146 32.44 -32.08 2.74
CA PRO A 146 31.14 -31.42 2.82
C PRO A 146 30.32 -31.77 1.58
N GLY A 147 29.02 -31.97 1.77
CA GLY A 147 28.08 -32.12 0.68
C GLY A 147 28.07 -30.92 -0.28
N PRO A 148 27.56 -31.11 -1.51
CA PRO A 148 27.57 -30.05 -2.53
C PRO A 148 26.60 -28.91 -2.25
N ASP A 149 25.57 -29.15 -1.45
CA ASP A 149 24.51 -28.20 -1.14
C ASP A 149 24.69 -27.69 0.30
N PRO A 150 24.83 -26.38 0.52
CA PRO A 150 24.85 -25.81 1.87
C PRO A 150 23.47 -25.98 2.53
N LEU A 151 23.45 -26.13 3.85
CA LEU A 151 22.22 -26.21 4.63
C LEU A 151 21.36 -24.96 4.40
N ASP A 152 20.08 -25.17 4.07
CA ASP A 152 19.10 -24.09 3.99
C ASP A 152 18.65 -23.71 5.41
N CYS A 153 19.08 -22.54 5.84
CA CYS A 153 18.75 -21.99 7.17
C CYS A 153 17.54 -21.05 7.14
N SER A 154 16.79 -20.99 6.04
CA SER A 154 15.68 -20.04 5.95
C SER A 154 14.58 -20.35 6.98
N ASP A 155 14.17 -19.34 7.74
CA ASP A 155 13.05 -19.43 8.70
C ASP A 155 11.74 -18.90 8.11
N ASP A 156 11.71 -18.63 6.80
CA ASP A 156 10.61 -17.99 6.05
C ASP A 156 10.18 -16.61 6.61
N ASN A 157 10.98 -15.99 7.47
CA ASN A 157 10.71 -14.67 8.02
C ASN A 157 11.47 -13.60 7.22
N PRO A 158 10.80 -12.69 6.49
CA PRO A 158 11.47 -11.63 5.76
C PRO A 158 12.22 -10.63 6.67
N CYS A 159 11.92 -10.64 7.97
CA CYS A 159 12.51 -9.75 8.97
C CYS A 159 13.71 -10.29 9.71
N THR A 160 14.24 -11.41 9.27
CA THR A 160 15.50 -11.97 9.72
C THR A 160 16.50 -12.07 8.56
N THR A 161 17.78 -12.10 8.88
CA THR A 161 18.84 -12.45 7.94
C THR A 161 19.38 -13.80 8.38
N ASP A 162 19.10 -14.82 7.59
CA ASP A 162 19.52 -16.18 7.88
C ASP A 162 20.99 -16.38 7.49
N SER A 163 21.71 -17.04 8.38
CA SER A 163 23.11 -17.36 8.20
C SER A 163 23.42 -18.71 8.83
N CYS A 164 24.46 -19.37 8.33
CA CYS A 164 24.96 -20.59 8.93
C CYS A 164 26.43 -20.43 9.28
N THR A 165 26.78 -20.76 10.52
CA THR A 165 28.17 -20.74 11.01
C THR A 165 28.62 -22.17 11.37
N PRO A 166 29.82 -22.60 10.97
CA PRO A 166 30.31 -23.94 11.31
C PRO A 166 30.36 -24.23 12.82
N GLU A 167 30.47 -23.20 13.67
CA GLU A 167 30.51 -23.35 15.12
C GLU A 167 29.13 -23.32 15.79
N GLY A 168 28.13 -22.69 15.15
CA GLY A 168 26.83 -22.37 15.75
C GLY A 168 25.62 -22.91 15.00
N GLY A 169 25.81 -23.48 13.81
CA GLY A 169 24.72 -23.89 12.92
C GLY A 169 23.95 -22.70 12.36
N CYS A 170 22.66 -22.91 12.07
CA CYS A 170 21.75 -21.88 11.59
C CYS A 170 21.44 -20.82 12.65
N SER A 171 21.43 -19.55 12.22
CA SER A 171 21.05 -18.40 13.02
C SER A 171 20.32 -17.36 12.18
N SER A 172 19.29 -16.75 12.74
CA SER A 172 18.44 -15.76 12.09
C SER A 172 18.48 -14.47 12.91
N GLU A 173 19.10 -13.41 12.36
CA GLU A 173 19.25 -12.12 13.07
C GLU A 173 18.22 -11.09 12.58
N PRO A 174 17.53 -10.36 13.47
CA PRO A 174 16.61 -9.28 13.08
C PRO A 174 17.24 -8.27 12.12
N ASN A 175 16.53 -7.97 11.04
CA ASN A 175 16.94 -6.98 10.05
C ASN A 175 15.99 -5.76 10.06
N THR A 176 16.28 -4.76 9.21
CA THR A 176 15.44 -3.57 9.03
C THR A 176 15.03 -3.36 7.57
N MET A 177 14.88 -4.46 6.82
CA MET A 177 14.53 -4.44 5.40
C MET A 177 13.02 -4.18 5.21
N PRO A 178 12.59 -3.81 3.99
CA PRO A 178 11.18 -3.77 3.65
C PRO A 178 10.55 -5.15 3.80
N CYS A 179 9.31 -5.19 4.28
CA CYS A 179 8.51 -6.40 4.41
C CYS A 179 7.06 -6.08 4.04
N ASP A 180 6.18 -7.09 4.18
CA ASP A 180 4.74 -6.97 4.00
C ASP A 180 4.10 -7.50 5.28
N ASP A 181 3.32 -6.66 5.98
CA ASP A 181 2.63 -7.03 7.22
C ASP A 181 1.27 -7.70 6.96
N ALA A 182 0.94 -7.94 5.69
CA ALA A 182 -0.31 -8.46 5.18
C ALA A 182 -1.55 -7.59 5.45
N ASP A 183 -1.40 -6.36 5.95
CA ASP A 183 -2.48 -5.38 6.03
C ASP A 183 -2.50 -4.52 4.75
N PRO A 184 -3.52 -4.64 3.89
CA PRO A 184 -3.60 -3.82 2.68
C PRO A 184 -3.78 -2.32 2.96
N CYS A 185 -4.03 -1.94 4.22
CA CYS A 185 -4.20 -0.57 4.68
C CYS A 185 -2.94 0.09 5.21
N THR A 186 -1.80 -0.57 5.11
CA THR A 186 -0.47 -0.04 5.41
C THR A 186 0.39 -0.13 4.16
N VAL A 187 1.36 0.78 4.05
CA VAL A 187 2.33 0.80 2.96
C VAL A 187 3.70 1.17 3.49
N GLY A 188 4.73 0.56 2.90
CA GLY A 188 6.11 0.79 3.29
C GLY A 188 6.43 0.18 4.64
N ASP A 189 5.95 -1.04 4.86
CA ASP A 189 6.20 -1.81 6.08
C ASP A 189 7.69 -2.15 6.17
N VAL A 190 8.19 -2.16 7.40
CA VAL A 190 9.61 -2.34 7.67
C VAL A 190 9.81 -3.27 8.84
N CYS A 191 10.86 -4.06 8.74
CA CYS A 191 11.25 -4.96 9.80
C CYS A 191 11.77 -4.18 11.01
N GLN A 192 11.29 -4.59 12.18
CA GLN A 192 11.79 -4.11 13.46
C GLN A 192 11.72 -5.27 14.47
N ASP A 193 12.84 -5.54 15.15
CA ASP A 193 12.94 -6.56 16.18
C ASP A 193 12.45 -7.96 15.73
N GLY A 194 12.69 -8.30 14.46
CA GLY A 194 12.37 -9.60 13.88
C GLY A 194 10.91 -9.77 13.44
N ALA A 195 10.11 -8.69 13.50
CA ALA A 195 8.74 -8.68 13.04
C ALA A 195 8.51 -7.56 12.02
N CYS A 196 7.61 -7.82 11.06
CA CYS A 196 7.19 -6.78 10.13
C CYS A 196 6.29 -5.78 10.85
N GLN A 197 6.68 -4.51 10.87
CA GLN A 197 5.88 -3.45 11.46
C GLN A 197 5.12 -2.68 10.38
N PRO A 198 3.85 -2.35 10.62
CA PRO A 198 3.05 -1.55 9.71
C PRO A 198 3.72 -0.22 9.43
N GLY A 199 3.76 0.14 8.15
CA GLY A 199 4.26 1.41 7.67
C GLY A 199 3.24 2.54 7.85
N SER A 200 3.17 3.41 6.84
CA SER A 200 2.21 4.52 6.86
C SER A 200 0.82 4.05 6.42
N PRO A 201 -0.27 4.68 6.89
CA PRO A 201 -1.62 4.36 6.42
C PRO A 201 -1.75 4.54 4.90
N ASN A 202 -2.32 3.54 4.24
CA ASN A 202 -2.73 3.63 2.86
C ASN A 202 -3.97 4.52 2.76
N LEU A 203 -3.81 5.68 2.11
CA LEU A 203 -4.91 6.64 1.95
C LEU A 203 -5.90 6.27 0.85
N CYS A 204 -5.59 5.24 0.04
CA CYS A 204 -6.43 4.78 -1.07
C CYS A 204 -6.80 5.86 -2.10
N ASP A 205 -6.00 6.94 -2.18
CA ASP A 205 -6.25 8.08 -3.07
C ASP A 205 -6.23 7.66 -4.56
N ASP A 206 -7.41 7.60 -5.16
CA ASP A 206 -7.60 7.26 -6.57
C ASP A 206 -7.60 8.49 -7.49
N LYS A 207 -7.36 9.67 -6.91
CA LYS A 207 -7.28 10.98 -7.57
C LYS A 207 -8.60 11.40 -8.24
N ASN A 208 -9.72 10.81 -7.83
CA ASN A 208 -11.04 11.19 -8.29
C ASN A 208 -11.76 11.98 -7.19
N ALA A 209 -11.92 13.29 -7.40
CA ALA A 209 -12.64 14.16 -6.46
C ALA A 209 -14.13 13.76 -6.25
N CYS A 210 -14.65 12.83 -7.06
CA CYS A 210 -16.01 12.32 -6.96
C CYS A 210 -16.12 10.97 -6.23
N THR A 211 -15.05 10.53 -5.58
CA THR A 211 -15.05 9.41 -4.65
C THR A 211 -14.57 9.87 -3.28
N SER A 212 -15.01 9.15 -2.24
CA SER A 212 -14.46 9.23 -0.91
C SER A 212 -13.62 7.98 -0.69
N ASP A 213 -12.33 8.19 -0.45
CA ASP A 213 -11.38 7.11 -0.32
C ASP A 213 -11.30 6.65 1.13
N SER A 214 -11.29 5.34 1.32
CA SER A 214 -11.15 4.72 2.63
C SER A 214 -10.46 3.37 2.50
N CYS A 215 -9.84 2.92 3.59
CA CYS A 215 -9.25 1.60 3.65
C CYS A 215 -9.90 0.81 4.78
N GLU A 216 -10.42 -0.38 4.44
CA GLU A 216 -11.00 -1.32 5.40
C GLU A 216 -9.98 -2.42 5.70
N VAL A 217 -9.61 -2.56 6.98
CA VAL A 217 -8.60 -3.54 7.44
C VAL A 217 -8.99 -4.95 6.99
N GLY A 218 -8.04 -5.65 6.35
CA GLY A 218 -8.23 -7.01 5.82
C GLY A 218 -9.05 -7.10 4.53
N VAL A 219 -9.61 -6.00 4.03
CA VAL A 219 -10.32 -5.93 2.74
C VAL A 219 -9.54 -5.09 1.73
N GLY A 220 -9.01 -3.94 2.16
CA GLY A 220 -8.21 -3.03 1.36
C GLY A 220 -8.96 -1.74 0.98
N CYS A 221 -8.65 -1.19 -0.18
CA CYS A 221 -9.14 0.12 -0.61
C CYS A 221 -10.58 0.10 -1.12
N HIS A 222 -11.35 1.11 -0.69
CA HIS A 222 -12.71 1.41 -1.12
C HIS A 222 -12.81 2.87 -1.55
N ASN A 223 -13.36 3.10 -2.74
CA ASN A 223 -13.55 4.44 -3.32
C ASN A 223 -15.05 4.62 -3.62
N ASP A 224 -15.79 5.09 -2.62
CA ASP A 224 -17.24 5.20 -2.72
C ASP A 224 -17.64 6.49 -3.41
N ALA A 225 -18.56 6.41 -4.38
CA ALA A 225 -19.05 7.60 -5.08
C ALA A 225 -19.66 8.61 -4.09
N VAL A 226 -19.21 9.86 -4.19
CA VAL A 226 -19.84 10.96 -3.44
C VAL A 226 -21.20 11.30 -4.03
N LEU A 227 -21.98 12.12 -3.31
CA LEU A 227 -23.31 12.54 -3.74
C LEU A 227 -23.25 13.32 -5.07
N ASP A 228 -24.19 13.01 -5.96
CA ASP A 228 -24.39 13.76 -7.20
C ASP A 228 -24.62 15.26 -6.92
N GLY A 229 -23.96 16.10 -7.72
CA GLY A 229 -23.97 17.56 -7.55
C GLY A 229 -22.87 18.11 -6.62
N THR A 230 -22.07 17.24 -5.99
CA THR A 230 -20.86 17.67 -5.28
C THR A 230 -19.90 18.36 -6.26
N ALA A 231 -19.34 19.50 -5.88
CA ALA A 231 -18.41 20.24 -6.73
C ALA A 231 -17.13 19.42 -6.98
N CYS A 232 -16.65 19.45 -8.20
CA CYS A 232 -15.39 18.84 -8.61
C CYS A 232 -14.70 19.72 -9.66
N ASP A 233 -13.54 19.29 -10.15
CA ASP A 233 -12.81 19.93 -11.24
C ASP A 233 -12.56 18.88 -12.33
N ASP A 234 -13.11 19.10 -13.53
CA ASP A 234 -12.96 18.18 -14.66
C ASP A 234 -11.63 18.39 -15.42
N LYS A 235 -10.79 19.30 -14.92
CA LYS A 235 -9.49 19.74 -15.46
C LYS A 235 -9.59 20.43 -16.81
N ASN A 236 -10.77 20.86 -17.21
CA ASN A 236 -10.99 21.66 -18.41
C ASN A 236 -11.20 23.12 -18.00
N MET A 237 -10.23 23.97 -18.32
CA MET A 237 -10.29 25.40 -18.01
C MET A 237 -11.41 26.16 -18.77
N CYS A 238 -12.11 25.48 -19.67
CA CYS A 238 -13.24 26.01 -20.46
C CYS A 238 -14.60 25.61 -19.92
N THR A 239 -14.66 25.02 -18.74
CA THR A 239 -15.89 24.69 -18.03
C THR A 239 -15.84 25.32 -16.65
N GLN A 240 -17.03 25.55 -16.11
CA GLN A 240 -17.22 26.11 -14.78
C GLN A 240 -18.38 25.39 -14.12
N TRP A 241 -18.33 25.30 -12.79
CA TRP A 241 -19.34 24.62 -11.96
C TRP A 241 -19.45 23.12 -12.26
N ASP A 242 -18.31 22.45 -12.44
CA ASP A 242 -18.26 21.00 -12.64
C ASP A 242 -18.77 20.26 -11.41
N GLN A 243 -19.44 19.14 -11.66
CA GLN A 243 -20.15 18.40 -10.63
C GLN A 243 -19.98 16.90 -10.79
N CYS A 244 -19.98 16.22 -9.65
CA CYS A 244 -20.00 14.77 -9.61
C CYS A 244 -21.34 14.24 -10.10
N VAL A 245 -21.27 13.27 -11.02
CA VAL A 245 -22.43 12.50 -11.49
C VAL A 245 -22.02 11.04 -11.58
N SER A 246 -22.65 10.20 -10.77
CA SER A 246 -22.37 8.75 -10.69
C SER A 246 -20.88 8.46 -10.44
N GLY A 247 -20.30 9.14 -9.44
CA GLY A 247 -18.91 8.94 -9.02
C GLY A 247 -17.85 9.48 -10.00
N LYS A 248 -18.23 10.29 -10.99
CA LYS A 248 -17.29 10.89 -11.95
C LYS A 248 -17.52 12.38 -12.07
N CYS A 249 -16.43 13.14 -12.19
CA CYS A 249 -16.54 14.57 -12.45
C CYS A 249 -17.07 14.81 -13.87
N LYS A 250 -18.12 15.63 -13.98
CA LYS A 250 -18.71 16.04 -15.25
C LYS A 250 -18.54 17.54 -15.40
N ALA A 251 -18.05 17.91 -16.58
CA ALA A 251 -18.08 19.26 -17.14
C ALA A 251 -19.41 19.96 -16.83
N GLY A 252 -19.31 21.12 -16.19
CA GLY A 252 -20.42 22.02 -15.94
C GLY A 252 -20.75 22.85 -17.18
N THR A 253 -21.10 24.11 -16.95
CA THR A 253 -21.43 25.05 -18.05
C THR A 253 -20.15 25.51 -18.76
N PRO A 254 -20.16 25.66 -20.10
CA PRO A 254 -19.03 26.25 -20.81
C PRO A 254 -18.69 27.65 -20.28
N LEU A 255 -17.40 27.89 -20.05
CA LEU A 255 -16.86 29.20 -19.70
C LEU A 255 -16.97 30.13 -20.91
N SER A 256 -17.54 31.31 -20.71
CA SER A 256 -17.55 32.36 -21.73
C SER A 256 -16.21 33.10 -21.71
N CYS A 257 -15.48 33.04 -22.82
CA CYS A 257 -14.22 33.78 -23.02
C CYS A 257 -14.43 35.08 -23.80
N ASP A 258 -15.65 35.58 -23.92
CA ASP A 258 -15.91 36.88 -24.56
C ASP A 258 -15.29 38.02 -23.73
N ASP A 259 -14.31 38.75 -24.27
CA ASP A 259 -13.70 39.91 -23.61
C ASP A 259 -14.42 41.24 -23.92
N GLY A 260 -15.50 41.17 -24.70
CA GLY A 260 -16.32 42.30 -25.10
C GLY A 260 -15.66 43.22 -26.12
N LYS A 261 -14.51 42.86 -26.70
CA LYS A 261 -13.87 43.67 -27.73
C LYS A 261 -14.17 43.14 -29.14
N PRO A 262 -14.65 43.98 -30.06
CA PRO A 262 -15.03 43.53 -31.40
C PRO A 262 -13.82 43.20 -32.30
N CYS A 263 -12.60 43.54 -31.86
CA CYS A 263 -11.35 43.32 -32.61
C CYS A 263 -10.45 42.25 -32.00
N THR A 264 -11.02 41.38 -31.17
CA THR A 264 -10.42 40.15 -30.70
C THR A 264 -11.23 38.97 -31.24
N THR A 265 -10.57 37.84 -31.40
CA THR A 265 -11.18 36.53 -31.60
C THR A 265 -10.95 35.75 -30.34
N ASP A 266 -12.06 35.45 -29.66
CA ASP A 266 -12.05 34.76 -28.38
C ASP A 266 -12.09 33.25 -28.61
N ALA A 267 -11.19 32.55 -27.92
CA ALA A 267 -11.14 31.10 -27.93
C ALA A 267 -10.84 30.61 -26.52
N CYS A 268 -11.42 29.45 -26.19
CA CYS A 268 -11.07 28.75 -24.98
C CYS A 268 -10.27 27.49 -25.29
N ASN A 269 -9.11 27.36 -24.67
CA ASN A 269 -8.30 26.16 -24.72
C ASN A 269 -8.45 25.38 -23.39
N PRO A 270 -8.84 24.10 -23.41
CA PRO A 270 -9.05 23.32 -22.18
C PRO A 270 -7.86 23.27 -21.21
N ALA A 271 -6.63 23.43 -21.72
CA ALA A 271 -5.41 23.35 -20.93
C ALA A 271 -4.86 24.72 -20.49
N THR A 272 -5.22 25.81 -21.18
CA THR A 272 -4.66 27.16 -20.90
C THR A 272 -5.72 28.21 -20.61
N GLY A 273 -7.01 27.89 -20.72
CA GLY A 273 -8.13 28.79 -20.50
C GLY A 273 -8.39 29.73 -21.68
N CYS A 274 -8.99 30.88 -21.36
CA CYS A 274 -9.35 31.90 -22.34
C CYS A 274 -8.12 32.54 -23.00
N SER A 275 -8.23 32.75 -24.30
CA SER A 275 -7.28 33.49 -25.12
C SER A 275 -8.04 34.44 -26.03
N HIS A 276 -7.50 35.64 -26.17
CA HIS A 276 -8.08 36.72 -26.97
C HIS A 276 -7.00 37.16 -27.96
N VAL A 277 -7.15 36.73 -29.22
CA VAL A 277 -6.16 37.03 -30.26
C VAL A 277 -6.69 38.18 -31.11
N ASN A 278 -5.86 39.17 -31.42
CA ASN A 278 -6.27 40.26 -32.29
C ASN A 278 -6.85 39.72 -33.61
N ALA A 279 -8.03 40.21 -33.98
CA ALA A 279 -8.58 39.98 -35.30
C ALA A 279 -7.61 40.55 -36.35
N PRO A 280 -7.58 39.98 -37.57
CA PRO A 280 -6.77 40.52 -38.66
C PRO A 280 -7.05 42.01 -38.88
N ASP A 281 -6.01 42.77 -39.18
CA ASP A 281 -6.19 44.17 -39.53
C ASP A 281 -7.15 44.30 -40.73
N SER A 282 -7.94 45.38 -40.75
CA SER A 282 -9.02 45.61 -41.72
C SER A 282 -10.25 44.71 -41.58
N THR A 283 -10.34 43.85 -40.56
CA THR A 283 -11.59 43.14 -40.24
C THR A 283 -12.66 44.17 -39.83
N PRO A 284 -13.87 44.15 -40.41
CA PRO A 284 -14.94 45.05 -40.02
C PRO A 284 -15.31 44.91 -38.54
N CYS A 285 -15.51 46.04 -37.87
CA CYS A 285 -15.96 46.09 -36.46
C CYS A 285 -16.96 47.25 -36.26
N ASP A 286 -17.48 47.39 -35.04
CA ASP A 286 -18.30 48.54 -34.60
C ASP A 286 -17.62 49.10 -33.36
N ASP A 287 -17.14 50.35 -33.41
CA ASP A 287 -16.50 51.00 -32.24
C ASP A 287 -17.52 51.54 -31.22
N GLY A 288 -18.82 51.38 -31.52
CA GLY A 288 -19.93 51.84 -30.71
C GLY A 288 -20.29 53.30 -30.95
N ASP A 289 -19.46 54.07 -31.66
CA ASP A 289 -19.76 55.43 -32.06
C ASP A 289 -20.70 55.40 -33.28
N LYS A 290 -21.76 56.21 -33.23
CA LYS A 290 -22.73 56.33 -34.34
C LYS A 290 -22.37 57.46 -35.29
N CYS A 291 -21.27 58.17 -35.02
CA CYS A 291 -20.68 59.20 -35.85
C CYS A 291 -19.51 58.70 -36.69
N THR A 292 -19.14 57.45 -36.55
CA THR A 292 -18.11 56.77 -37.34
C THR A 292 -18.77 55.85 -38.36
N THR A 293 -18.05 55.57 -39.44
CA THR A 293 -18.49 54.65 -40.48
C THR A 293 -17.34 53.78 -40.96
N ALA A 294 -17.69 52.56 -41.38
CA ALA A 294 -16.76 51.58 -41.92
C ALA A 294 -15.58 51.30 -40.98
N ASP A 295 -15.87 51.08 -39.70
CA ASP A 295 -14.83 50.81 -38.70
C ASP A 295 -14.15 49.47 -38.99
N TYR A 296 -12.88 49.42 -38.62
CA TYR A 296 -12.02 48.28 -38.90
C TYR A 296 -11.02 48.05 -37.78
N CYS A 297 -10.60 46.81 -37.64
CA CYS A 297 -9.59 46.44 -36.67
C CYS A 297 -8.21 46.90 -37.11
N LEU A 298 -7.47 47.51 -36.19
CA LEU A 298 -6.06 47.84 -36.35
C LEU A 298 -5.34 47.59 -35.02
N GLY A 299 -4.44 46.60 -34.99
CA GLY A 299 -3.69 46.26 -33.78
C GLY A 299 -4.56 45.84 -32.59
N GLY A 300 -5.69 45.17 -32.86
CA GLY A 300 -6.64 44.71 -31.82
C GLY A 300 -7.61 45.78 -31.31
N GLN A 301 -7.61 46.98 -31.90
CA GLN A 301 -8.55 48.04 -31.57
C GLN A 301 -9.46 48.32 -32.77
N CYS A 302 -10.74 48.57 -32.51
CA CYS A 302 -11.64 49.07 -33.54
C CYS A 302 -11.35 50.54 -33.80
N LYS A 303 -11.07 50.89 -35.05
CA LYS A 303 -10.75 52.24 -35.49
C LYS A 303 -11.71 52.67 -36.59
N PRO A 304 -12.18 53.93 -36.57
CA PRO A 304 -13.03 54.42 -37.65
C PRO A 304 -12.22 54.61 -38.93
N SER A 305 -12.81 54.25 -40.07
CA SER A 305 -12.25 54.59 -41.39
C SER A 305 -12.75 55.92 -41.93
N GLY A 306 -13.88 56.41 -41.42
CA GLY A 306 -14.46 57.67 -41.84
C GLY A 306 -15.47 58.20 -40.83
N GLU A 307 -15.77 59.48 -40.95
CA GLU A 307 -16.81 60.15 -40.17
C GLU A 307 -18.13 60.12 -40.92
N LYS A 308 -19.23 60.08 -40.17
CA LYS A 308 -20.57 60.18 -40.71
C LYS A 308 -20.75 61.53 -41.39
N ASP A 309 -21.02 61.50 -42.69
CA ASP A 309 -21.35 62.70 -43.44
C ASP A 309 -22.66 63.29 -42.93
N CYS A 310 -22.55 64.48 -42.36
CA CYS A 310 -23.66 65.26 -41.84
C CYS A 310 -23.89 66.54 -42.64
N ASN A 311 -23.34 66.64 -43.85
CA ASN A 311 -23.52 67.81 -44.69
C ASN A 311 -24.99 68.03 -45.08
N ASP A 312 -25.57 69.18 -44.72
CA ASP A 312 -26.94 69.56 -45.10
C ASP A 312 -27.02 70.33 -46.43
N PHE A 313 -25.88 70.43 -47.13
CA PHE A 313 -25.64 71.21 -48.35
C PHE A 313 -25.85 72.72 -48.16
N SER A 314 -25.92 73.21 -46.92
CA SER A 314 -25.90 74.64 -46.62
C SER A 314 -24.46 75.09 -46.37
N SER A 315 -24.01 76.06 -47.16
CA SER A 315 -22.70 76.68 -47.03
C SER A 315 -22.58 77.62 -45.83
N CYS A 316 -23.67 77.88 -45.12
CA CYS A 316 -23.75 78.83 -44.03
C CYS A 316 -24.02 78.12 -42.67
N THR A 317 -23.75 76.80 -42.61
CA THR A 317 -23.81 75.94 -41.42
C THR A 317 -22.47 75.22 -41.21
N VAL A 318 -22.12 74.94 -39.96
CA VAL A 318 -21.07 74.00 -39.60
C VAL A 318 -21.73 72.68 -39.27
N ASP A 319 -21.47 71.70 -40.12
CA ASP A 319 -22.00 70.35 -39.96
C ASP A 319 -21.11 69.52 -39.04
N SER A 320 -21.72 68.90 -38.05
CA SER A 320 -21.04 67.99 -37.15
C SER A 320 -21.94 66.82 -36.80
N CYS A 321 -21.32 65.68 -36.48
CA CYS A 321 -22.05 64.58 -35.90
C CYS A 321 -22.02 64.67 -34.38
N GLY A 322 -23.19 64.72 -33.77
CA GLY A 322 -23.37 64.79 -32.33
C GLY A 322 -23.81 63.48 -31.70
N VAL A 323 -23.97 63.52 -30.37
CA VAL A 323 -24.23 62.35 -29.52
C VAL A 323 -25.36 61.46 -30.06
N GLY A 324 -25.09 60.15 -30.13
CA GLY A 324 -26.02 59.15 -30.65
C GLY A 324 -26.13 59.14 -32.18
N GLY A 325 -25.18 59.75 -32.89
CA GLY A 325 -25.14 59.74 -34.36
C GLY A 325 -26.08 60.77 -34.99
N LYS A 326 -26.47 61.82 -34.26
CA LYS A 326 -27.39 62.85 -34.78
C LYS A 326 -26.61 63.93 -35.50
N CYS A 327 -26.96 64.22 -36.75
CA CYS A 327 -26.38 65.36 -37.46
C CYS A 327 -26.85 66.67 -36.85
N MET A 328 -25.89 67.56 -36.63
CA MET A 328 -26.07 68.90 -36.08
C MET A 328 -25.54 69.90 -37.11
N HIS A 329 -26.32 70.95 -37.36
CA HIS A 329 -26.02 71.98 -38.34
C HIS A 329 -26.04 73.33 -37.63
N GLU A 330 -24.88 73.80 -37.17
CA GLU A 330 -24.77 75.05 -36.40
C GLU A 330 -24.65 76.24 -37.35
N LYS A 331 -25.59 77.19 -37.29
CA LYS A 331 -25.56 78.37 -38.17
C LYS A 331 -24.31 79.22 -37.94
N LEU A 332 -23.62 79.59 -39.01
CA LEU A 332 -22.55 80.57 -38.97
C LEU A 332 -23.13 81.98 -38.79
N THR A 333 -22.62 82.74 -37.81
CA THR A 333 -23.01 84.14 -37.55
C THR A 333 -21.80 85.08 -37.65
N GLY A 334 -21.97 86.29 -38.19
CA GLY A 334 -20.90 87.30 -38.29
C GLY A 334 -20.32 87.45 -39.70
N ASP A 335 -19.04 87.86 -39.82
CA ASP A 335 -18.34 88.13 -41.10
C ASP A 335 -17.97 86.86 -41.91
N TYR A 336 -18.72 85.76 -41.75
CA TYR A 336 -18.52 84.52 -42.51
C TYR A 336 -19.23 84.61 -43.86
N TYR A 337 -18.51 84.31 -44.93
CA TYR A 337 -19.03 84.29 -46.29
C TYR A 337 -19.22 82.83 -46.74
N CYS A 338 -20.34 82.56 -47.40
CA CYS A 338 -20.65 81.28 -47.99
C CYS A 338 -19.78 81.06 -49.24
N SER A 339 -19.76 79.84 -49.82
CA SER A 339 -18.85 79.48 -50.93
C SER A 339 -19.10 80.24 -52.25
N ASP A 340 -20.24 80.92 -52.36
CA ASP A 340 -20.62 81.86 -53.43
C ASP A 340 -20.20 83.31 -53.13
N ASN A 341 -19.49 83.53 -52.02
CA ASN A 341 -18.97 84.80 -51.56
C ASN A 341 -20.05 85.78 -51.06
N ASP A 342 -21.24 85.26 -50.74
CA ASP A 342 -22.32 86.00 -50.10
C ASP A 342 -22.24 85.87 -48.56
N PRO A 343 -22.61 86.91 -47.79
CA PRO A 343 -22.59 86.84 -46.33
C PRO A 343 -23.64 85.86 -45.80
N CYS A 344 -23.28 85.07 -44.78
CA CYS A 344 -24.23 84.28 -44.01
C CYS A 344 -25.23 85.25 -43.33
N THR A 345 -26.43 85.41 -43.90
CA THR A 345 -27.48 86.28 -43.35
C THR A 345 -28.60 85.43 -42.74
N GLU A 346 -29.19 85.90 -41.62
CA GLU A 346 -30.18 85.16 -40.84
C GLU A 346 -31.44 84.73 -41.60
#